data_AF-A0A954NRK4-F1
#
_entry.id   AF-A0A954NRK4-F1
#
_cell.length_a   1.000
_cell.length_b   1.000
_cell.length_c   1.000
_cell.angle_alpha   90.00
_cell.angle_beta   90.00
_cell.angle_gamma   90.00
#
_symmetry.space_group_name_H-M   'P 1'
#
loop_
_entity.id
_entity.type
_entity.pdbx_description
1 polymer ?
#
loop_
_entity_poly.entity_id
_entity_poly.type
_entity_poly.pdbx_seq_one_letter_code
_entity_poly.pdbx_strand_id
1 'polypeptide(L)'
;MTPEQITTVDELKNFVHLSLCERENLLADQFQTRVFELSQQGNTCGLQFHLQGPRSIKLSAIWASQQNVIYFYDTKGERYGKVRLPNRLIVEPSAA
;
A
#
# COMPACT_ATOMS: atom_id res chain seq x y z
N MET A 1 -8.34 -11.39 -2.12
CA MET A 1 -8.67 -10.75 -0.81
C MET A 1 -9.45 -9.48 -1.09
N THR A 2 -10.58 -9.23 -0.42
CA THR A 2 -11.40 -8.04 -0.67
C THR A 2 -11.07 -6.92 0.33
N PRO A 3 -11.31 -5.64 -0.01
CA PRO A 3 -11.06 -4.53 0.91
C PRO A 3 -11.86 -4.62 2.22
N GLU A 4 -12.97 -5.37 2.22
CA GLU A 4 -13.84 -5.57 3.38
C GLU A 4 -13.25 -6.48 4.46
N GLN A 5 -12.32 -7.34 4.06
CA GLN A 5 -11.64 -8.27 4.96
C GLN A 5 -10.44 -7.62 5.66
N ILE A 6 -10.02 -6.43 5.22
CA ILE A 6 -8.83 -5.77 5.76
C ILE A 6 -9.21 -5.14 7.09
N THR A 7 -8.73 -5.73 8.19
CA THR A 7 -8.95 -5.25 9.56
C THR A 7 -7.65 -4.86 10.26
N THR A 8 -6.52 -5.36 9.74
CA THR A 8 -5.18 -5.08 10.27
C THR A 8 -4.27 -4.44 9.23
N VAL A 9 -3.20 -3.81 9.71
CA VAL A 9 -2.18 -3.20 8.85
C VAL A 9 -1.44 -4.28 8.04
N ASP A 10 -1.21 -5.47 8.58
CA ASP A 10 -0.58 -6.56 7.84
C ASP A 10 -1.45 -7.10 6.70
N GLU A 11 -2.77 -7.19 6.91
CA GLU A 11 -3.71 -7.48 5.81
C GLU A 11 -3.68 -6.37 4.75
N LEU A 12 -3.59 -5.11 5.15
CA LEU A 12 -3.43 -4.00 4.20
C LEU A 12 -2.14 -4.16 3.38
N LYS A 13 -1.01 -4.47 4.02
CA LYS A 13 0.27 -4.70 3.33
C LYS A 13 0.14 -5.82 2.31
N ASN A 14 -0.47 -6.95 2.70
CA ASN A 14 -0.66 -8.08 1.81
C ASN A 14 -1.62 -7.76 0.65
N PHE A 15 -2.72 -7.04 0.94
CA PHE A 15 -3.67 -6.60 -0.09
C PHE A 15 -2.99 -5.73 -1.15
N VAL A 16 -2.24 -4.72 -0.71
CA VAL A 16 -1.53 -3.81 -1.61
C VAL A 16 -0.47 -4.56 -2.40
N HIS A 17 0.30 -5.43 -1.74
CA HIS A 17 1.31 -6.25 -2.39
C HIS A 17 0.71 -7.10 -3.51
N LEU A 18 -0.36 -7.88 -3.22
CA LEU A 18 -1.05 -8.68 -4.22
C LEU A 18 -1.62 -7.82 -5.35
N SER A 19 -2.26 -6.69 -5.03
CA SER A 19 -2.83 -5.78 -6.03
C SER A 19 -1.78 -5.23 -6.99
N LEU A 20 -0.60 -4.86 -6.47
CA LEU A 20 0.52 -4.39 -7.27
C LEU A 20 1.12 -5.52 -8.13
N CYS A 21 1.23 -6.73 -7.59
CA CYS A 21 1.69 -7.89 -8.33
C CYS A 21 0.74 -8.26 -9.47
N GLU A 22 -0.57 -8.33 -9.20
CA GLU A 22 -1.60 -8.64 -10.20
C GLU A 22 -1.60 -7.61 -11.34
N ARG A 23 -1.39 -6.32 -11.03
CA ARG A 23 -1.39 -5.24 -12.03
C ARG A 23 -0.37 -5.45 -13.15
N GLU A 24 0.84 -5.87 -12.80
CA GLU A 24 1.94 -6.07 -13.77
C GLU A 24 2.23 -7.56 -14.03
N ASN A 25 1.28 -8.44 -13.64
CA ASN A 25 1.40 -9.91 -13.76
C ASN A 25 2.72 -10.44 -13.17
N LEU A 26 3.08 -9.94 -11.99
CA LEU A 26 4.29 -10.30 -11.26
C LEU A 26 4.00 -11.44 -10.29
N LEU A 27 4.99 -12.31 -10.10
CA LEU A 27 4.92 -13.38 -9.13
C LEU A 27 5.19 -12.82 -7.73
N ALA A 28 4.14 -12.70 -6.91
CA ALA A 28 4.19 -12.16 -5.55
C ALA A 28 5.30 -12.75 -4.68
N ASP A 29 5.58 -14.05 -4.83
CA ASP A 29 6.63 -14.76 -4.09
C ASP A 29 8.06 -14.31 -4.46
N GLN A 30 8.25 -13.75 -5.67
CA GLN A 30 9.57 -13.34 -6.17
C GLN A 30 9.89 -11.85 -5.95
N PHE A 31 8.91 -11.05 -5.57
CA PHE A 31 9.07 -9.61 -5.40
C PHE A 31 8.63 -9.18 -4.02
N GLN A 32 9.33 -8.23 -3.41
CA GLN A 32 8.96 -7.71 -2.11
C GLN A 32 8.49 -6.26 -2.22
N THR A 33 7.34 -5.96 -1.61
CA THR A 33 6.87 -4.59 -1.44
C THR A 33 7.52 -4.00 -0.21
N ARG A 34 8.27 -2.91 -0.38
CA ARG A 34 8.79 -2.12 0.73
C ARG A 34 7.69 -1.22 1.26
N VAL A 35 7.57 -1.14 2.58
CA VAL A 35 6.57 -0.34 3.27
C VAL A 35 7.29 0.73 4.08
N PHE A 36 6.84 1.97 3.95
CA PHE A 36 7.36 3.13 4.64
C PHE A 36 6.23 3.81 5.40
N GLU A 37 6.46 4.10 6.67
CA GLU A 37 5.49 4.82 7.48
C GLU A 37 5.51 6.31 7.13
N LEU A 38 4.34 6.89 6.90
CA LEU A 38 4.20 8.32 6.65
C LEU A 38 3.79 9.00 7.94
N SER A 39 4.73 9.73 8.55
CA SER A 39 4.47 10.61 9.69
C SER A 39 4.30 12.05 9.22
N GLN A 40 3.23 12.72 9.65
CA GLN A 40 3.05 14.15 9.47
C GLN A 40 2.87 14.80 10.85
N GLN A 41 3.66 15.84 11.14
CA GLN A 41 3.60 16.58 12.42
C GLN A 41 3.72 15.67 13.66
N GLY A 42 4.53 14.61 13.58
CA GLY A 42 4.70 13.64 14.67
C GLY A 42 3.62 12.56 14.78
N ASN A 43 2.59 12.57 13.92
CA ASN A 43 1.52 11.57 13.92
C ASN A 43 1.60 10.68 12.66
N THR A 44 1.43 9.37 12.83
CA THR A 44 1.36 8.44 11.70
C THR A 44 0.08 8.67 10.89
N CYS A 45 0.23 9.19 9.68
CA CYS A 45 -0.84 9.63 8.79
C CYS A 45 -1.07 8.67 7.61
N GLY A 46 -0.27 7.61 7.49
CA GLY A 46 -0.45 6.62 6.44
C GLY A 46 0.74 5.70 6.24
N LEU A 47 0.68 4.94 5.15
CA LEU A 47 1.72 4.02 4.71
C LEU A 47 1.97 4.22 3.22
N GLN A 48 3.24 4.22 2.83
CA GLN A 48 3.67 4.20 1.45
C GLN A 48 4.26 2.83 1.11
N PHE A 49 3.89 2.31 -0.05
CA PHE A 49 4.26 1.00 -0.54
C PHE A 49 5.00 1.15 -1.85
N HIS A 50 6.20 0.59 -1.96
CA HIS A 50 6.96 0.56 -3.21
C HIS A 50 7.23 -0.88 -3.60
N LEU A 51 6.78 -1.27 -4.79
CA LEU A 51 7.10 -2.55 -5.38
C LEU A 51 8.06 -2.32 -6.56
N GLN A 52 9.22 -2.95 -6.49
CA GLN A 52 10.18 -2.96 -7.59
C GLN A 52 10.11 -4.30 -8.30
N GLY A 53 9.60 -4.28 -9.53
CA GLY A 53 9.51 -5.44 -10.40
C GLY A 53 10.76 -5.64 -11.27
N PRO A 54 10.75 -6.69 -12.10
CA PRO A 54 11.78 -6.93 -13.09
C PRO A 54 11.69 -5.88 -14.21
N ARG A 55 12.78 -5.60 -14.91
CA ARG A 55 12.82 -4.65 -16.04
C ARG A 55 12.51 -3.19 -15.67
N SER A 56 12.94 -2.74 -14.49
CA SER A 56 12.75 -1.36 -13.99
C SER A 56 11.30 -0.94 -13.75
N ILE A 57 10.37 -1.89 -13.62
CA ILE A 57 9.00 -1.61 -13.17
C ILE A 57 9.03 -1.12 -11.72
N LYS A 58 8.45 0.05 -11.46
CA LYS A 58 8.31 0.63 -10.12
C LYS A 58 6.85 0.98 -9.89
N LEU A 59 6.13 0.14 -9.18
CA LEU A 59 4.78 0.49 -8.78
C LEU A 59 4.80 1.07 -7.38
N SER A 60 3.87 1.96 -7.10
CA SER A 60 3.73 2.53 -5.77
C SER A 60 2.27 2.57 -5.35
N ALA A 61 2.04 2.49 -4.05
CA ALA A 61 0.72 2.77 -3.48
C ALA A 61 0.88 3.60 -2.22
N ILE A 62 -0.13 4.39 -1.89
CA ILE A 62 -0.17 5.20 -0.68
C ILE A 62 -1.51 4.95 -0.02
N TRP A 63 -1.49 4.50 1.23
CA TRP A 63 -2.67 4.46 2.07
C TRP A 63 -2.68 5.67 3.00
N ALA A 64 -3.73 6.48 2.89
CA ALA A 64 -3.98 7.64 3.74
C ALA A 64 -4.87 7.23 4.92
N SER A 65 -4.32 7.14 6.13
CA SER A 65 -5.04 6.66 7.32
C SER A 65 -6.23 7.57 7.68
N GLN A 66 -6.04 8.89 7.54
CA GLN A 66 -7.06 9.91 7.76
C GLN A 66 -8.35 9.67 6.96
N GLN A 67 -8.19 9.33 5.67
CA GLN A 67 -9.32 9.12 4.75
C GLN A 67 -9.70 7.64 4.64
N ASN A 68 -8.84 6.75 5.14
CA ASN A 68 -8.92 5.31 4.99
C ASN A 68 -9.02 4.86 3.52
N VAL A 69 -8.16 5.46 2.68
CA VAL A 69 -8.15 5.25 1.23
C VAL A 69 -6.76 4.88 0.76
N ILE A 70 -6.69 3.88 -0.10
CA ILE A 70 -5.50 3.47 -0.84
C ILE A 70 -5.53 4.13 -2.22
N TYR A 71 -4.44 4.76 -2.59
CA TYR A 71 -4.18 5.30 -3.91
C TYR A 71 -3.08 4.47 -4.57
N PHE A 72 -3.33 4.00 -5.79
CA PHE A 72 -2.37 3.22 -6.56
C PHE A 72 -1.77 4.06 -7.68
N TYR A 73 -0.46 3.96 -7.82
CA TYR A 73 0.37 4.69 -8.77
C TYR A 73 1.13 3.73 -9.65
N ASP A 74 1.17 4.02 -10.95
CA ASP A 74 1.87 3.21 -11.93
C ASP A 74 3.37 3.57 -11.99
N THR A 75 4.06 3.00 -12.98
CA THR A 75 5.49 3.22 -13.24
C THR A 75 5.85 4.63 -13.68
N LYS A 76 4.86 5.43 -14.08
CA LYS A 76 5.01 6.85 -14.45
C LYS A 76 4.65 7.78 -13.29
N GLY A 77 4.19 7.24 -12.16
CA GLY A 77 3.66 8.02 -11.04
C GLY A 77 2.24 8.53 -11.27
N GLU A 78 1.54 7.99 -12.27
CA GLU A 78 0.15 8.35 -12.56
C GLU A 78 -0.78 7.52 -11.67
N ARG A 79 -1.78 8.18 -11.08
CA ARG A 79 -2.75 7.50 -10.23
C ARG A 79 -3.74 6.73 -11.10
N TYR A 80 -3.65 5.42 -11.11
CA TYR A 80 -4.54 4.55 -11.90
C TYR A 80 -5.67 3.93 -11.07
N GLY A 81 -5.55 3.93 -9.74
CA GLY A 81 -6.49 3.22 -8.87
C GLY A 81 -6.75 3.93 -7.55
N LYS A 82 -7.95 3.71 -7.02
CA LYS A 82 -8.36 4.17 -5.69
C LYS A 82 -9.25 3.11 -5.06
N VAL A 83 -8.90 2.67 -3.85
CA VAL A 83 -9.70 1.72 -3.06
C VAL A 83 -9.97 2.34 -1.69
N ARG A 84 -11.24 2.48 -1.34
CA ARG A 84 -11.63 2.91 0.00
C ARG A 84 -11.78 1.67 0.88
N LEU A 85 -11.14 1.70 2.04
CA LEU A 85 -11.29 0.65 3.04
C LEU A 85 -12.55 0.94 3.88
N PRO A 86 -13.44 -0.05 4.08
CA PRO A 86 -14.60 0.12 4.94
C PRO A 86 -14.20 0.13 6.43
N ASN A 87 -13.21 -0.68 6.83
CA ASN A 87 -12.76 -0.76 8.21
C ASN A 87 -11.59 0.19 8.45
N ARG A 88 -11.69 1.03 9.50
CA ARG A 88 -10.61 1.94 9.87
C ARG A 88 -9.49 1.16 10.57
N LEU A 89 -8.28 1.28 10.03
CA LEU A 89 -7.09 0.66 10.60
C LEU A 89 -6.40 1.62 11.58
N ILE A 90 -5.86 1.08 12.67
CA ILE A 90 -5.04 1.80 13.63
C ILE A 90 -3.58 1.48 13.28
N VAL A 91 -2.79 2.51 12.98
CA VAL A 91 -1.33 2.36 12.91
C VAL A 91 -0.79 2.84 14.23
N GLU A 92 -0.21 1.92 14.98
CA GLU A 92 0.58 2.28 16.14
C GLU A 92 1.82 3.01 15.65
N PRO A 93 2.17 4.17 16.25
CA PRO A 93 3.41 4.83 15.91
C PRO A 93 4.56 3.87 16.25
N SER A 94 5.38 3.52 15.24
CA SER A 94 6.64 2.84 15.48
C SER A 94 7.48 3.75 16.38
N ALA A 95 7.59 3.36 17.66
CA ALA A 95 8.30 4.10 18.69
C ALA A 95 9.76 4.24 18.26
N ALA A 96 10.14 5.46 17.85
CA ALA A 96 11.52 5.86 17.61
C ALA A 96 12.20 6.23 18.94
#